data_AF-A0A2M8NTZ7-F1
#
_entry.id   AF-A0A2M8NTZ7-F1
#
_cell.length_a   1.000
_cell.length_b   1.000
_cell.length_c   1.000
_cell.angle_alpha   90.00
_cell.angle_beta   90.00
_cell.angle_gamma   90.00
#
_symmetry.space_group_name_H-M   'P 1'
#
loop_
_entity.id
_entity.type
_entity.pdbx_description
1 polymer ?
#
loop_
_entity_poly.entity_id
_entity_poly.type
_entity_poly.pdbx_seq_one_letter_code
_entity_poly.pdbx_strand_id
1 'polypeptide(L)'
;MSDIDLDSALSQFYEDESLTDALTDQPADALLKWGESQVQFLAQQAHDTDEFDAQFTALRKLIRNVSKFVAEHQDMPLDEQAETLSKITSFAQNIGLSINRAITDIIDEQKNLTDTDSVTHVLAQFAKGINPVVDEAVSATPPPSETPSTDAPVDDITEILPKGGLMDFVNKITSTVADIKKQIEQASSADDTTTPDDDHDI
;
A
#
# COMPACT_ATOMS: atom_id res chain seq x y z
N MET A 1 26.41 -13.80 0.30
CA MET A 1 25.64 -12.70 -0.29
C MET A 1 25.58 -12.98 -1.77
N SER A 2 24.42 -13.42 -2.24
CA SER A 2 24.13 -13.38 -3.66
C SER A 2 24.12 -11.92 -4.07
N ASP A 3 24.85 -11.59 -5.12
CA ASP A 3 24.85 -10.23 -5.65
C ASP A 3 23.49 -9.99 -6.32
N ILE A 4 22.79 -8.92 -5.92
CA ILE A 4 21.52 -8.55 -6.54
C ILE A 4 21.85 -7.91 -7.88
N ASP A 5 21.47 -8.57 -8.99
CA ASP A 5 21.72 -8.09 -10.34
C ASP A 5 20.71 -6.98 -10.70
N LEU A 6 21.05 -5.75 -10.32
CA LEU A 6 20.23 -4.57 -10.56
C LEU A 6 20.00 -4.31 -12.06
N ASP A 7 21.02 -4.51 -12.90
CA ASP A 7 20.92 -4.31 -14.35
C ASP A 7 19.90 -5.28 -14.98
N SER A 8 19.95 -6.55 -14.56
CA SER A 8 18.96 -7.56 -14.99
C SER A 8 17.56 -7.21 -14.51
N ALA A 9 17.41 -6.79 -13.24
CA ALA A 9 16.11 -6.41 -12.68
C ALA A 9 15.50 -5.19 -13.39
N LEU A 10 16.31 -4.17 -13.68
CA LEU A 10 15.88 -2.99 -14.43
C LEU A 10 15.51 -3.35 -15.87
N SER A 11 16.28 -4.23 -16.52
CA SER A 11 15.96 -4.71 -17.87
C SER A 11 14.59 -5.42 -17.88
N GLN A 12 14.37 -6.35 -16.95
CA GLN A 12 13.08 -7.03 -16.81
C GLN A 12 11.92 -6.10 -16.45
N PHE A 13 12.20 -5.02 -15.72
CA PHE A 13 11.22 -4.01 -15.36
C PHE A 13 10.75 -3.23 -16.59
N TYR A 14 11.69 -2.81 -17.45
CA TYR A 14 11.38 -2.08 -18.68
C TYR A 14 10.80 -2.96 -19.80
N GLU A 15 11.09 -4.27 -19.79
CA GLU A 15 10.48 -5.24 -20.72
C GLU A 15 9.03 -5.57 -20.39
N ASP A 16 8.53 -5.20 -19.21
CA ASP A 16 7.16 -5.48 -18.79
C ASP A 16 6.19 -4.37 -19.24
N GLU A 17 5.76 -4.46 -20.50
CA GLU A 17 4.76 -3.55 -21.08
C GLU A 17 3.44 -3.52 -20.28
N SER A 18 3.11 -4.61 -19.57
CA SER A 18 1.89 -4.70 -18.77
C SER A 18 1.87 -3.76 -17.55
N LEU A 19 3.01 -3.13 -17.21
CA LEU A 19 3.08 -2.13 -16.15
C LEU A 19 2.36 -0.84 -16.55
N THR A 20 2.38 -0.49 -17.84
CA THR A 20 1.90 0.79 -18.36
C THR A 20 0.94 0.69 -19.54
N ASP A 21 0.56 -0.52 -19.97
CA ASP A 21 -0.36 -0.77 -21.11
C ASP A 21 -1.68 0.02 -21.04
N ALA A 22 -2.18 0.32 -19.84
CA ALA A 22 -3.40 1.09 -19.65
C ALA A 22 -3.21 2.62 -19.70
N LEU A 23 -1.97 3.12 -19.72
CA LEU A 23 -1.63 4.54 -19.62
C LEU A 23 -1.15 5.10 -20.96
N THR A 24 -1.32 6.42 -21.13
CA THR A 24 -0.65 7.16 -22.21
C THR A 24 0.84 7.35 -21.92
N ASP A 25 1.63 7.66 -22.96
CA ASP A 25 3.11 7.72 -22.88
C ASP A 25 3.64 8.59 -21.73
N GLN A 26 3.02 9.76 -21.50
CA GLN A 26 3.48 10.71 -20.49
C GLN A 26 3.28 10.21 -19.03
N PRO A 27 2.08 9.79 -18.60
CA PRO A 27 1.89 9.20 -17.27
C PRO A 27 2.65 7.87 -17.10
N ALA A 28 2.78 7.08 -18.18
CA ALA A 28 3.58 5.86 -18.19
C ALA A 28 5.06 6.14 -17.86
N ASP A 29 5.69 7.11 -18.54
CA ASP A 29 7.08 7.49 -18.30
C ASP A 29 7.33 8.00 -16.86
N ALA A 30 6.39 8.78 -16.32
CA ALA A 30 6.46 9.23 -14.92
C ALA A 30 6.42 8.05 -13.93
N LEU A 31 5.53 7.08 -14.17
CA LEU A 31 5.37 5.89 -13.34
C LEU A 31 6.59 4.96 -13.43
N LEU A 32 7.14 4.77 -14.63
CA LEU A 32 8.35 3.96 -14.85
C LEU A 32 9.57 4.56 -14.18
N LYS A 33 9.79 5.88 -14.29
CA LYS A 33 10.91 6.57 -13.61
C LYS A 33 10.82 6.48 -12.09
N TRP A 34 9.60 6.57 -11.55
CA TRP A 34 9.37 6.36 -10.13
C TRP A 34 9.67 4.90 -9.74
N GLY A 35 9.19 3.94 -10.54
CA GLY A 35 9.43 2.52 -10.33
C GLY A 35 10.91 2.14 -10.37
N GLU A 36 11.68 2.65 -11.35
CA GLU A 36 13.14 2.49 -11.42
C GLU A 36 13.82 2.92 -10.13
N SER A 37 13.43 4.09 -9.60
CA SER A 37 13.97 4.60 -8.33
C SER A 37 13.65 3.66 -7.16
N GLN A 38 12.49 3.01 -7.17
CA GLN A 38 12.15 2.01 -6.16
C GLN A 38 12.94 0.72 -6.33
N VAL A 39 13.15 0.22 -7.57
CA VAL A 39 13.96 -0.97 -7.81
C VAL A 39 15.39 -0.78 -7.29
N GLN A 40 16.00 0.37 -7.57
CA GLN A 40 17.33 0.72 -7.07
C GLN A 40 17.36 0.76 -5.52
N PHE A 41 16.31 1.27 -4.91
CA PHE A 41 16.18 1.34 -3.46
C PHE A 41 16.02 -0.04 -2.82
N LEU A 42 15.19 -0.91 -3.40
CA LEU A 42 15.00 -2.28 -2.93
C LEU A 42 16.30 -3.08 -3.03
N ALA A 43 17.05 -2.94 -4.13
CA ALA A 43 18.34 -3.59 -4.30
C ALA A 43 19.38 -3.15 -3.26
N GLN A 44 19.29 -1.93 -2.73
CA GLN A 44 20.16 -1.43 -1.66
C GLN A 44 19.74 -1.90 -0.26
N GLN A 45 18.46 -2.22 -0.06
CA GLN A 45 17.93 -2.62 1.24
C GLN A 45 17.87 -4.12 1.45
N ALA A 46 17.59 -4.88 0.40
CA ALA A 46 17.40 -6.31 0.50
C ALA A 46 18.69 -7.00 0.98
N HIS A 47 18.53 -7.92 1.93
CA HIS A 47 19.65 -8.66 2.51
C HIS A 47 20.10 -9.83 1.61
N ASP A 48 19.18 -10.33 0.80
CA ASP A 48 19.40 -11.42 -0.14
C ASP A 48 18.48 -11.32 -1.37
N THR A 49 18.74 -12.19 -2.36
CA THR A 49 18.01 -12.22 -3.63
C THR A 49 16.55 -12.65 -3.46
N ASP A 50 16.22 -13.52 -2.51
CA ASP A 50 14.85 -14.00 -2.33
C ASP A 50 13.97 -12.87 -1.77
N GLU A 51 14.51 -12.07 -0.83
CA GLU A 51 13.87 -10.86 -0.32
C GLU A 51 13.66 -9.83 -1.44
N PHE A 52 14.70 -9.57 -2.24
CA PHE A 52 14.61 -8.65 -3.37
C PHE A 52 13.56 -9.10 -4.38
N ASP A 53 13.54 -10.38 -4.77
CA ASP A 53 12.59 -10.91 -5.75
C ASP A 53 11.13 -10.80 -5.26
N ALA A 54 10.90 -11.04 -3.97
CA ALA A 54 9.60 -10.86 -3.35
C ALA A 54 9.15 -9.38 -3.38
N GLN A 55 10.04 -8.46 -3.01
CA GLN A 55 9.78 -7.03 -3.02
C GLN A 55 9.61 -6.49 -4.45
N PHE A 56 10.44 -6.92 -5.39
CA PHE A 56 10.36 -6.57 -6.80
C PHE A 56 9.05 -7.04 -7.44
N THR A 57 8.61 -8.26 -7.11
CA THR A 57 7.30 -8.77 -7.52
C THR A 57 6.15 -7.93 -6.95
N ALA A 58 6.24 -7.52 -5.69
CA ALA A 58 5.24 -6.65 -5.06
C ALA A 58 5.22 -5.25 -5.70
N LEU A 59 6.38 -4.69 -6.04
CA LEU A 59 6.51 -3.41 -6.75
C LEU A 59 5.87 -3.47 -8.15
N ARG A 60 6.09 -4.54 -8.93
CA ARG A 60 5.44 -4.71 -10.24
C ARG A 60 3.92 -4.78 -10.11
N LYS A 61 3.42 -5.50 -9.09
CA LYS A 61 1.98 -5.55 -8.80
C LYS A 61 1.44 -4.18 -8.39
N LEU A 62 2.17 -3.44 -7.56
CA LEU A 62 1.80 -2.08 -7.16
C LEU A 62 1.63 -1.18 -8.39
N ILE A 63 2.66 -1.11 -9.24
CA ILE A 63 2.67 -0.28 -10.43
C ILE A 63 1.53 -0.64 -11.38
N ARG A 64 1.28 -1.94 -11.61
CA ARG A 64 0.15 -2.39 -12.43
C ARG A 64 -1.21 -1.98 -11.88
N ASN A 65 -1.40 -2.01 -10.56
CA ASN A 65 -2.66 -1.56 -9.96
C ASN A 65 -2.79 -0.03 -9.99
N VAL A 66 -1.69 0.71 -9.82
CA VAL A 66 -1.68 2.17 -9.98
C VAL A 66 -2.01 2.57 -11.41
N SER A 67 -1.39 1.94 -12.41
CA SER A 67 -1.67 2.24 -13.82
C SER A 67 -3.11 1.92 -14.19
N LYS A 68 -3.62 0.74 -13.78
CA LYS A 68 -5.02 0.38 -13.95
C LYS A 68 -5.96 1.39 -13.27
N PHE A 69 -5.69 1.73 -12.01
CA PHE A 69 -6.51 2.68 -11.27
C PHE A 69 -6.56 4.03 -12.00
N VAL A 70 -5.41 4.58 -12.37
CA VAL A 70 -5.38 5.90 -13.03
C VAL A 70 -6.04 5.86 -14.41
N ALA A 71 -5.92 4.77 -15.16
CA ALA A 71 -6.58 4.63 -16.45
C ALA A 71 -8.10 4.52 -16.36
N GLU A 72 -8.60 3.82 -15.33
CA GLU A 72 -10.02 3.43 -15.26
C GLU A 72 -10.83 4.18 -14.18
N HIS A 73 -10.19 4.98 -13.30
CA HIS A 73 -10.86 5.57 -12.13
C HIS A 73 -12.08 6.44 -12.48
N GLN A 74 -12.12 7.07 -13.64
CA GLN A 74 -13.26 7.91 -14.05
C GLN A 74 -14.52 7.08 -14.39
N ASP A 75 -14.32 5.87 -14.91
CA ASP A 75 -15.40 4.96 -15.32
C ASP A 75 -15.67 3.85 -14.27
N MET A 76 -14.79 3.71 -13.29
CA MET A 76 -14.87 2.71 -12.23
C MET A 76 -15.83 3.13 -11.11
N PRO A 77 -16.72 2.24 -10.63
CA PRO A 77 -17.60 2.56 -9.50
C PRO A 77 -16.78 2.78 -8.22
N LEU A 78 -17.28 3.66 -7.33
CA LEU A 78 -16.57 4.04 -6.09
C LEU A 78 -16.17 2.85 -5.21
N ASP A 79 -17.01 1.81 -5.14
CA ASP A 79 -16.71 0.57 -4.40
C ASP A 79 -15.46 -0.14 -4.97
N GLU A 80 -15.32 -0.19 -6.30
CA GLU A 80 -14.17 -0.81 -6.98
C GLU A 80 -12.92 0.08 -6.93
N GLN A 81 -13.08 1.40 -6.94
CA GLN A 81 -11.99 2.36 -6.72
C GLN A 81 -11.36 2.16 -5.34
N ALA A 82 -12.20 2.06 -4.30
CA ALA A 82 -11.75 1.81 -2.94
C ALA A 82 -11.05 0.46 -2.80
N GLU A 83 -11.57 -0.59 -3.44
CA GLU A 83 -10.93 -1.90 -3.44
C GLU A 83 -9.55 -1.86 -4.13
N THR A 84 -9.45 -1.18 -5.27
CA THR A 84 -8.19 -1.04 -6.02
C THR A 84 -7.16 -0.25 -5.21
N LEU A 85 -7.55 0.86 -4.59
CA LEU A 85 -6.67 1.63 -3.70
C LEU A 85 -6.26 0.85 -2.45
N SER A 86 -7.12 -0.02 -1.92
CA SER A 86 -6.76 -0.92 -0.82
C SER A 86 -5.71 -1.94 -1.25
N LYS A 87 -5.79 -2.48 -2.47
CA LYS A 87 -4.77 -3.37 -3.04
C LYS A 87 -3.44 -2.64 -3.24
N ILE A 88 -3.49 -1.44 -3.81
CA ILE A 88 -2.33 -0.55 -3.96
C ILE A 88 -1.65 -0.32 -2.61
N THR A 89 -2.42 0.03 -1.56
CA THR A 89 -1.90 0.23 -0.21
C THR A 89 -1.23 -1.03 0.35
N SER A 90 -1.85 -2.20 0.13
CA SER A 90 -1.31 -3.47 0.62
C SER A 90 0.01 -3.85 -0.07
N PHE A 91 0.11 -3.64 -1.39
CA PHE A 91 1.37 -3.89 -2.12
C PHE A 91 2.46 -2.90 -1.72
N ALA A 92 2.11 -1.64 -1.49
CA ALA A 92 3.03 -0.62 -1.00
C ALA A 92 3.61 -0.99 0.37
N GLN A 93 2.77 -1.45 1.30
CA GLN A 93 3.22 -1.89 2.63
C GLN A 93 4.18 -3.08 2.58
N ASN A 94 3.98 -4.02 1.65
CA ASN A 94 4.88 -5.17 1.46
C ASN A 94 6.30 -4.76 1.04
N ILE A 95 6.48 -3.54 0.51
CA ILE A 95 7.80 -3.00 0.12
C ILE A 95 8.23 -1.84 1.02
N GLY A 96 7.62 -1.70 2.21
CA GLY A 96 7.98 -0.68 3.20
C GLY A 96 7.46 0.73 2.90
N LEU A 97 6.57 0.89 1.92
CA LEU A 97 5.90 2.16 1.64
C LEU A 97 4.60 2.28 2.43
N SER A 98 4.33 3.49 2.93
CA SER A 98 3.08 3.81 3.65
C SER A 98 2.36 4.96 2.96
N ILE A 99 1.03 4.83 2.89
CA ILE A 99 0.15 5.91 2.43
C ILE A 99 -0.30 6.69 3.66
N ASN A 100 -0.10 8.01 3.65
CA ASN A 100 -0.40 8.89 4.79
C ASN A 100 -1.83 9.48 4.77
N ARG A 101 -2.64 9.07 3.79
CA ARG A 101 -3.96 9.65 3.54
C ARG A 101 -5.03 8.57 3.50
N ALA A 102 -6.25 8.92 3.89
CA ALA A 102 -7.38 8.00 3.77
C ALA A 102 -7.73 7.77 2.29
N ILE A 103 -8.15 6.54 1.96
CA ILE A 103 -8.55 6.13 0.60
C ILE A 103 -9.67 7.04 0.07
N THR A 104 -10.61 7.44 0.92
CA THR A 104 -11.74 8.33 0.58
C THR A 104 -11.27 9.69 0.08
N ASP A 105 -10.25 10.26 0.72
CA ASP A 105 -9.74 11.59 0.36
C ASP A 105 -8.97 11.53 -0.95
N ILE A 106 -8.28 10.41 -1.21
CA ILE A 106 -7.60 10.17 -2.49
C ILE A 106 -8.65 10.10 -3.60
N ILE A 107 -9.72 9.32 -3.42
CA ILE A 107 -10.79 9.19 -4.42
C ILE A 107 -11.41 10.55 -4.74
N ASP A 108 -11.70 11.37 -3.74
CA ASP A 108 -12.35 12.66 -3.96
C ASP A 108 -11.48 13.63 -4.76
N GLU A 109 -10.17 13.65 -4.51
CA GLU A 109 -9.22 14.48 -5.25
C GLU A 109 -9.01 14.02 -6.69
N GLN A 110 -9.10 12.70 -6.95
CA GLN A 110 -8.91 12.15 -8.30
C GLN A 110 -10.03 12.55 -9.28
N LYS A 111 -11.22 12.90 -8.80
CA LYS A 111 -12.38 13.23 -9.67
C LYS A 111 -12.14 14.37 -10.65
N ASN A 112 -11.19 15.26 -10.35
CA ASN A 112 -10.93 16.47 -11.14
C ASN A 112 -9.53 16.49 -11.78
N LEU A 113 -8.79 15.39 -11.72
CA LEU A 113 -7.41 15.31 -12.20
C LEU A 113 -7.32 14.64 -13.57
N THR A 114 -6.35 15.08 -14.37
CA THR A 114 -5.97 14.39 -15.61
C THR A 114 -5.16 13.14 -15.27
N ASP A 115 -5.08 12.15 -16.15
CA ASP A 115 -4.32 10.91 -15.90
C ASP A 115 -2.87 11.18 -15.44
N THR A 116 -2.21 12.20 -16.01
CA THR A 116 -0.84 12.58 -15.62
C THR A 116 -0.79 13.14 -14.20
N ASP A 117 -1.74 14.01 -13.85
CA ASP A 117 -1.83 14.58 -12.51
C ASP A 117 -2.27 13.52 -11.50
N SER A 118 -3.14 12.60 -11.90
CA SER A 118 -3.62 11.46 -11.13
C SER A 118 -2.48 10.51 -10.76
N VAL A 119 -1.64 10.09 -11.72
CA VAL A 119 -0.42 9.31 -11.44
C VAL A 119 0.45 10.06 -10.43
N THR A 120 0.78 11.32 -10.71
CA THR A 120 1.67 12.12 -9.86
C THR A 120 1.10 12.27 -8.44
N HIS A 121 -0.21 12.49 -8.34
CA HIS A 121 -0.90 12.68 -7.08
C HIS A 121 -0.97 11.41 -6.24
N VAL A 122 -1.27 10.25 -6.86
CA VAL A 122 -1.24 8.94 -6.21
C VAL A 122 0.18 8.61 -5.77
N LEU A 123 1.17 8.86 -6.63
CA LEU A 123 2.58 8.63 -6.31
C LEU A 123 3.07 9.51 -5.15
N ALA A 124 2.59 10.75 -5.04
CA ALA A 124 2.89 11.66 -3.94
C ALA A 124 2.33 11.20 -2.58
N GLN A 125 1.33 10.30 -2.57
CA GLN A 125 0.81 9.73 -1.32
C GLN A 125 1.74 8.70 -0.69
N PHE A 126 2.61 8.08 -1.49
CA PHE A 126 3.66 7.21 -0.95
C PHE A 126 4.74 8.09 -0.35
N ALA A 127 4.75 8.20 0.98
CA ALA A 127 5.86 8.83 1.67
C ALA A 127 7.15 8.07 1.31
N LYS A 128 8.18 8.79 0.85
CA LYS A 128 9.54 8.26 0.72
C LYS A 128 9.87 7.55 2.04
N GLY A 129 10.11 6.25 1.97
CA GLY A 129 10.28 5.37 3.12
C GLY A 129 11.21 5.95 4.18
N ILE A 130 10.61 6.57 5.19
CA ILE A 130 11.16 6.68 6.53
C ILE A 130 10.01 6.27 7.45
N ASN A 131 9.79 4.97 7.54
CA ASN A 131 9.55 4.40 8.84
C ASN A 131 10.74 3.49 9.10
N PRO A 132 11.69 3.87 9.99
CA PRO A 132 12.58 2.87 10.54
C PRO A 132 11.67 1.78 11.11
N VAL A 133 12.00 0.55 10.77
CA VAL A 133 11.56 -0.66 11.47
C VAL A 133 11.32 -0.26 12.93
N VAL A 134 10.09 -0.45 13.41
CA VAL A 134 9.85 -0.51 14.85
C VAL A 134 10.77 -1.59 15.37
N ASP A 135 11.93 -1.14 15.83
CA ASP A 135 12.82 -1.80 16.74
C ASP A 135 12.03 -1.91 18.06
N GLU A 136 11.03 -2.79 18.06
CA GLU A 136 10.30 -3.17 19.25
C GLU A 136 11.05 -4.33 19.90
N ALA A 137 12.09 -3.91 20.63
CA ALA A 137 12.64 -4.51 21.83
C ALA A 137 13.70 -5.62 21.71
N VAL A 138 14.92 -5.23 21.34
CA VAL A 138 16.10 -5.63 22.14
C VAL A 138 16.17 -4.76 23.40
N SER A 139 15.41 -5.14 24.43
CA SER A 139 15.57 -4.54 25.76
C SER A 139 16.87 -5.06 26.37
N ALA A 140 17.91 -4.23 26.30
CA ALA A 140 19.13 -4.38 27.06
C ALA A 140 18.82 -4.44 28.56
N THR A 141 19.16 -5.55 29.21
CA THR A 141 19.34 -5.60 30.68
C THR A 141 20.84 -5.84 30.94
N PRO A 142 21.50 -5.04 31.79
CA PRO A 142 22.92 -5.22 32.12
C PRO A 142 23.15 -6.50 32.95
N PRO A 143 24.38 -7.05 33.00
CA PRO A 143 24.65 -8.29 33.72
C PRO A 143 24.62 -8.04 35.23
N PRO A 144 24.19 -9.05 36.01
CA PRO A 144 25.06 -9.49 37.09
C PRO A 144 25.28 -10.99 37.10
N SER A 145 26.46 -11.32 37.61
CA SER A 145 27.09 -12.61 37.81
C SER A 145 26.25 -13.70 38.51
N GLU A 146 26.78 -14.92 38.35
CA GLU A 146 26.64 -16.12 39.21
C GLU A 146 25.61 -17.20 38.81
N THR A 147 26.16 -18.27 38.21
CA THR A 147 25.74 -19.69 38.25
C THR A 147 25.38 -20.18 39.68
N PRO A 148 24.63 -21.28 39.91
CA PRO A 148 24.62 -22.52 39.11
C PRO A 148 23.28 -23.31 38.97
N SER A 149 23.30 -24.27 38.05
CA SER A 149 22.55 -25.54 37.97
C SER A 149 21.25 -25.72 38.75
N THR A 150 20.16 -26.08 38.05
CA THR A 150 19.23 -27.13 38.51
C THR A 150 18.56 -27.81 37.31
N ASP A 151 18.49 -29.12 37.47
CA ASP A 151 18.02 -30.22 36.64
C ASP A 151 16.48 -30.20 36.38
N ALA A 152 16.09 -30.71 35.19
CA ALA A 152 14.75 -31.22 34.78
C ALA A 152 13.60 -30.23 34.47
N PRO A 153 12.52 -30.67 33.78
CA PRO A 153 12.43 -31.52 32.58
C PRO A 153 11.67 -30.83 31.41
N VAL A 154 11.83 -31.40 30.22
CA VAL A 154 11.08 -31.13 28.98
C VAL A 154 9.56 -31.28 29.19
N ASP A 155 8.82 -30.18 29.04
CA ASP A 155 7.37 -30.21 28.81
C ASP A 155 6.96 -29.07 27.85
N ASP A 156 6.25 -29.47 26.80
CA ASP A 156 5.32 -28.69 25.97
C ASP A 156 5.76 -27.32 25.40
N ILE A 157 6.23 -27.31 24.14
CA ILE A 157 6.24 -26.11 23.29
C ILE A 157 5.29 -26.36 22.13
N THR A 158 3.99 -26.38 22.43
CA THR A 158 2.94 -26.50 21.42
C THR A 158 2.12 -25.23 21.26
N GLU A 159 2.62 -24.02 21.55
CA GLU A 159 1.76 -22.85 21.34
C GLU A 159 2.48 -21.50 21.21
N ILE A 160 3.15 -21.23 20.08
CA ILE A 160 3.36 -19.83 19.66
C ILE A 160 3.34 -19.73 18.12
N LEU A 161 2.16 -19.95 17.54
CA LEU A 161 1.81 -19.40 16.23
C LEU A 161 0.68 -18.40 16.46
N PRO A 162 0.78 -17.15 15.96
CA PRO A 162 -0.37 -16.25 15.96
C PRO A 162 -1.47 -16.88 15.09
N LYS A 163 -2.56 -17.32 15.73
CA LYS A 163 -3.72 -17.99 15.11
C LYS A 163 -4.60 -17.06 14.25
N GLY A 164 -4.08 -15.93 13.79
CA GLY A 164 -4.75 -15.05 12.82
C GLY A 164 -4.31 -15.43 11.43
N GLY A 165 -4.92 -16.47 10.87
CA GLY A 165 -4.63 -16.89 9.49
C GLY A 165 -5.00 -15.78 8.49
N LEU A 166 -4.49 -15.91 7.27
CA LEU A 166 -4.77 -15.01 6.13
C LEU A 166 -6.27 -14.64 5.99
N MET A 167 -7.18 -15.54 6.42
CA MET A 167 -8.62 -15.33 6.45
C MET A 167 -9.11 -14.26 7.46
N ASP A 168 -8.47 -14.12 8.63
CA ASP A 168 -8.81 -13.06 9.60
C ASP A 168 -8.41 -11.68 9.09
N PHE A 169 -7.28 -11.60 8.37
CA PHE A 169 -6.85 -10.37 7.72
C PHE A 169 -7.77 -10.00 6.56
N VAL A 170 -8.15 -10.96 5.72
CA VAL A 170 -9.14 -10.74 4.65
C VAL A 170 -10.48 -10.29 5.24
N ASN A 171 -10.97 -10.91 6.32
CA ASN A 171 -12.21 -10.49 7.00
C ASN A 171 -12.13 -9.07 7.58
N LYS A 172 -10.97 -8.68 8.09
CA LYS A 172 -10.74 -7.31 8.61
C LYS A 172 -10.74 -6.30 7.46
N ILE A 173 -10.18 -6.65 6.31
CA ILE A 173 -10.25 -5.82 5.09
C ILE A 173 -11.71 -5.68 4.63
N THR A 174 -12.47 -6.78 4.48
CA THR A 174 -13.88 -6.70 4.07
C THR A 174 -14.72 -5.88 5.05
N SER A 175 -14.46 -5.99 6.36
CA SER A 175 -15.13 -5.16 7.36
C SER A 175 -14.79 -3.67 7.22
N THR A 176 -13.55 -3.35 6.85
CA THR A 176 -13.12 -1.95 6.68
C THR A 176 -13.74 -1.36 5.41
N VAL A 177 -13.81 -2.15 4.32
CA VAL A 177 -14.49 -1.76 3.08
C VAL A 177 -15.99 -1.54 3.30
N ALA A 178 -16.65 -2.40 4.09
CA ALA A 178 -18.06 -2.23 4.44
C ALA A 178 -18.32 -0.97 5.28
N ASP A 179 -17.41 -0.60 6.18
CA ASP A 179 -17.52 0.62 6.98
C ASP A 179 -17.32 1.88 6.12
N ILE A 180 -16.35 1.86 5.21
CA ILE A 180 -16.12 2.92 4.22
C ILE A 180 -17.36 3.14 3.35
N LYS A 181 -17.97 2.05 2.85
CA LYS A 181 -19.22 2.12 2.07
C LYS A 181 -20.32 2.82 2.86
N LYS A 182 -20.49 2.46 4.13
CA LYS A 182 -21.51 3.05 5.00
C LYS A 182 -21.26 4.55 5.26
N GLN A 183 -20.01 4.97 5.41
CA GLN A 183 -19.67 6.38 5.59
C GLN A 183 -19.90 7.21 4.32
N ILE A 184 -19.61 6.66 3.13
CA ILE A 184 -19.87 7.33 1.84
C ILE A 184 -21.38 7.49 1.59
N GLU A 185 -22.18 6.46 1.90
CA GLU A 185 -23.65 6.50 1.72
C GLU A 185 -24.31 7.50 2.69
N GLN A 186 -23.75 7.67 3.89
CA GLN A 186 -24.18 8.69 4.85
C GLN A 186 -23.78 10.11 4.42
N ALA A 187 -22.61 10.29 3.82
CA ALA A 187 -22.16 11.59 3.32
C ALA A 187 -22.98 12.08 2.11
N SER A 188 -23.46 11.16 1.26
CA SER A 188 -24.30 11.49 0.09
C SER A 188 -25.74 11.90 0.45
N SER A 189 -26.22 11.56 1.65
CA SER A 189 -27.59 11.86 2.09
C SER A 189 -27.75 13.22 2.80
N ALA A 190 -26.69 14.02 2.88
CA ALA A 190 -26.69 15.29 3.64
C ALA A 190 -26.99 16.55 2.80
N ASP A 191 -27.20 16.44 1.49
CA ASP A 191 -27.41 17.59 0.58
C ASP A 191 -28.88 17.80 0.16
N ASP A 192 -29.83 17.51 1.06
CA ASP A 192 -31.26 17.85 0.86
C ASP A 192 -31.83 18.44 2.16
N THR A 193 -31.44 19.67 2.50
CA THR A 193 -32.26 20.50 3.39
C THR A 193 -32.17 21.98 3.04
N THR A 194 -33.31 22.47 2.55
CA THR A 194 -33.88 23.79 2.87
C THR A 194 -33.37 24.99 2.07
N THR A 195 -33.98 25.19 0.90
CA THR A 195 -34.39 26.53 0.47
C THR A 195 -35.53 26.99 1.38
N PRO A 196 -35.39 28.03 2.21
CA PRO A 196 -36.54 28.70 2.77
C PRO A 196 -37.11 29.64 1.70
N ASP A 197 -38.26 29.25 1.18
CA ASP A 197 -39.26 30.14 0.59
C ASP A 197 -39.60 31.20 1.66
N ASP A 198 -38.99 32.38 1.58
CA ASP A 198 -39.42 33.55 2.35
C ASP A 198 -40.32 34.41 1.45
N ASP A 199 -41.53 33.90 1.29
CA ASP A 199 -42.71 34.68 0.94
C ASP A 199 -43.19 35.37 2.23
N HIS A 200 -42.97 36.68 2.34
CA HIS A 200 -43.74 37.54 3.23
C HIS A 200 -44.14 38.83 2.53
N ASP A 201 -45.38 38.78 2.04
CA ASP A 201 -46.39 39.83 1.99
C ASP A 201 -46.15 40.97 3.01
N ILE A 202 -46.08 42.22 2.50
CA ILE A 202 -46.86 43.43 2.87
C ILE A 202 -46.30 44.67 2.14
#